data_AF-A0A9E4BES2-F1
#
_entry.id   AF-A0A9E4BES2-F1
#
_cell.length_a   1.000
_cell.length_b   1.000
_cell.length_c   1.000
_cell.angle_alpha   90.00
_cell.angle_beta   90.00
_cell.angle_gamma   90.00
#
_symmetry.space_group_name_H-M   'P 1'
#
loop_
_entity.id
_entity.type
_entity.pdbx_description
1 polymer ?
#
loop_
_entity_poly.entity_id
_entity_poly.type
_entity_poly.pdbx_seq_one_letter_code
_entity_poly.pdbx_strand_id
1 'polypeptide(L)'
;MALAQSQPEPARPRHITVRSIVLGAATAALLNIYSDYTGMILGSASLVKSQLSMAMLLPFVAWLVINLILKLAWPRMALRSTELLVIYSMSWIVGTVSASGWTTYWGGIVSTPFYYASPENRWEEVLFDILPWWCLPQATPEIIRTYYEGLPDGASIPWRGWLASLHWWFAVSIALVVAGLCLSVIFQKQWEENERLTFPLAAFPIALTEGFDEPGRVIPGIFRNKFFWVGFFIVFGVFAWNILGYFAISLPRIGIYDGYLTKEVPIARNFPSFYLRILPPVLGLTYMCNLDILFSFWAFRLIAIVKEGVMARTGFNVGLSGQQAEAAEILILESHGAFIFLAVWAVWVARGHLRHVLRAAVTGQADDGLVSYRLALLGFIAATIFVFGWFIAVGLSPFLA
;
A
#
# COMPACT_ATOMS: atom_id res chain seq x y z
N MET A 1 -37.67 33.60 26.79
CA MET A 1 -36.74 33.98 25.71
C MET A 1 -36.10 32.69 25.20
N ALA A 2 -36.79 32.03 24.25
CA ALA A 2 -36.42 30.71 23.75
C ALA A 2 -35.27 30.84 22.75
N LEU A 3 -34.19 30.10 22.98
CA LEU A 3 -33.06 29.98 22.07
C LEU A 3 -33.52 29.30 20.78
N ALA A 4 -33.65 30.07 19.71
CA ALA A 4 -33.85 29.55 18.37
C ALA A 4 -32.64 28.68 18.00
N GLN A 5 -32.87 27.37 17.97
CA GLN A 5 -31.94 26.41 17.38
C GLN A 5 -31.85 26.74 15.89
N SER A 6 -30.73 27.35 15.49
CA SER A 6 -30.37 27.50 14.08
C SER A 6 -30.28 26.11 13.46
N GLN A 7 -31.22 25.78 12.59
CA GLN A 7 -31.14 24.59 11.75
C GLN A 7 -29.80 24.63 11.00
N PRO A 8 -28.97 23.57 11.05
CA PRO A 8 -27.78 23.51 10.21
C PRO A 8 -28.24 23.56 8.75
N GLU A 9 -27.66 24.48 7.97
CA GLU A 9 -27.86 24.51 6.51
C GLU A 9 -27.62 23.11 5.93
N PRO A 10 -28.42 22.68 4.94
CA PRO A 10 -28.20 21.39 4.30
C PRO A 10 -26.79 21.39 3.72
N ALA A 11 -25.93 20.51 4.25
CA ALA A 11 -24.57 20.32 3.77
C ALA A 11 -24.64 20.11 2.25
N ARG A 12 -24.03 21.01 1.48
CA ARG A 12 -23.98 20.91 0.02
C ARG A 12 -23.49 19.50 -0.35
N PRO A 13 -24.15 18.83 -1.32
CA PRO A 13 -23.88 17.43 -1.58
C PRO A 13 -22.40 17.23 -1.98
N ARG A 14 -21.78 16.25 -1.34
CA ARG A 14 -20.36 15.87 -1.48
C ARG A 14 -20.16 15.16 -2.82
N HIS A 15 -20.13 15.91 -3.92
CA HIS A 15 -19.89 15.36 -5.25
C HIS A 15 -18.39 15.34 -5.59
N ILE A 16 -17.94 14.24 -6.18
CA ILE A 16 -16.62 14.15 -6.82
C ILE A 16 -16.61 15.09 -8.02
N THR A 17 -15.61 15.97 -8.09
CA THR A 17 -15.46 16.92 -9.19
C THR A 17 -14.46 16.43 -10.22
N VAL A 18 -14.68 16.74 -11.51
CA VAL A 18 -13.69 16.46 -12.57
C VAL A 18 -12.35 17.12 -12.23
N ARG A 19 -12.39 18.31 -11.63
CA ARG A 19 -11.21 19.02 -11.13
C ARG A 19 -10.39 18.16 -10.16
N SER A 20 -11.01 17.53 -9.16
CA SER A 20 -10.29 16.67 -8.22
C SER A 20 -9.68 15.44 -8.88
N ILE A 21 -10.35 14.87 -9.89
CA ILE A 21 -9.84 13.72 -10.64
C ILE A 21 -8.60 14.13 -11.44
N VAL A 22 -8.66 15.26 -12.16
CA VAL A 22 -7.53 15.76 -12.95
C VAL A 22 -6.33 16.09 -12.05
N LEU A 23 -6.56 16.79 -10.93
CA LEU A 23 -5.50 17.11 -9.98
C LEU A 23 -4.93 15.87 -9.30
N GLY A 24 -5.78 14.91 -8.96
CA GLY A 24 -5.36 13.62 -8.40
C GLY A 24 -4.52 12.81 -9.40
N ALA A 25 -4.94 12.74 -10.66
CA ALA A 25 -4.19 12.05 -11.73
C ALA A 25 -2.85 12.73 -12.02
N ALA A 26 -2.82 14.07 -12.06
CA ALA A 26 -1.58 14.83 -12.22
C ALA A 26 -0.63 14.61 -11.04
N THR A 27 -1.15 14.64 -9.80
CA THR A 27 -0.39 14.35 -8.59
C THR A 27 0.18 12.93 -8.62
N ALA A 28 -0.63 11.96 -9.03
CA ALA A 28 -0.23 10.56 -9.19
C ALA A 28 0.91 10.39 -10.20
N ALA A 29 0.80 11.02 -11.39
CA ALA A 29 1.83 10.95 -12.42
C ALA A 29 3.15 11.60 -11.95
N LEU A 30 3.09 12.79 -11.37
CA LEU A 30 4.26 13.48 -10.82
C LEU A 30 4.92 12.67 -9.71
N LEU A 31 4.10 12.08 -8.83
CA LEU A 31 4.59 11.28 -7.72
C LEU A 31 5.29 10.01 -8.21
N ASN A 32 4.78 9.37 -9.26
CA ASN A 32 5.42 8.22 -9.87
C ASN A 32 6.81 8.60 -10.43
N ILE A 33 6.90 9.64 -11.26
CA ILE A 33 8.16 10.12 -11.82
C ILE A 33 9.16 10.47 -10.71
N TYR A 34 8.71 11.20 -9.69
CA TYR A 34 9.55 11.60 -8.57
C TYR A 34 10.03 10.39 -7.75
N SER A 35 9.16 9.41 -7.49
CA SER A 35 9.51 8.22 -6.71
C SER A 35 10.51 7.33 -7.45
N ASP A 36 10.35 7.15 -8.76
CA ASP A 36 11.30 6.39 -9.58
C ASP A 36 12.64 7.13 -9.72
N TYR A 37 12.63 8.44 -9.95
CA TYR A 37 13.85 9.25 -10.02
C TYR A 37 14.63 9.22 -8.70
N THR A 38 13.95 9.45 -7.58
CA THR A 38 14.59 9.45 -6.26
C THR A 38 15.06 8.06 -5.84
N GLY A 39 14.32 7.00 -6.17
CA GLY A 39 14.68 5.63 -5.83
C GLY A 39 15.78 5.06 -6.71
N MET A 40 15.63 5.16 -8.03
CA MET A 40 16.51 4.49 -9.00
C MET A 40 17.72 5.33 -9.41
N ILE A 41 17.57 6.64 -9.57
CA ILE A 41 18.66 7.50 -10.07
C ILE A 41 19.46 8.09 -8.91
N LEU A 42 18.79 8.65 -7.90
CA LEU A 42 19.49 9.24 -6.75
C LEU A 42 19.95 8.20 -5.72
N GLY A 43 19.51 6.95 -5.83
CA GLY A 43 19.81 5.88 -4.86
C GLY A 43 19.29 6.18 -3.45
N SER A 44 18.25 7.01 -3.32
CA SER A 44 17.73 7.47 -2.03
C SER A 44 16.71 6.49 -1.41
N ALA A 45 16.28 6.79 -0.18
CA ALA A 45 15.40 5.91 0.59
C ALA A 45 14.03 5.68 -0.08
N SER A 46 13.59 4.42 -0.07
CA SER A 46 12.33 3.97 -0.68
C SER A 46 11.09 4.62 -0.04
N LEU A 47 10.48 5.59 -0.72
CA LEU A 47 9.30 6.35 -0.26
C LEU A 47 7.99 5.52 -0.19
N VAL A 48 8.02 4.28 -0.69
CA VAL A 48 6.85 3.46 -1.10
C VAL A 48 6.64 2.22 -0.19
N LYS A 49 7.51 1.95 0.80
CA LYS A 49 7.54 0.69 1.58
C LYS A 49 6.58 0.63 2.80
N SER A 50 5.53 1.44 2.87
CA SER A 50 4.60 1.44 4.01
C SER A 50 3.14 1.62 3.59
N GLN A 51 2.22 1.11 4.43
CA GLN A 51 0.77 1.24 4.21
C GLN A 51 0.31 2.70 4.10
N LEU A 52 0.91 3.59 4.90
CA LEU A 52 0.94 5.03 4.66
C LEU A 52 2.31 5.40 4.13
N SER A 53 2.47 5.36 2.81
CA SER A 53 3.75 5.67 2.18
C SER A 53 4.05 7.17 2.30
N MET A 54 5.33 7.50 2.48
CA MET A 54 5.76 8.90 2.43
C MET A 54 5.51 9.50 1.05
N ALA A 55 5.58 8.67 0.01
CA ALA A 55 5.19 9.01 -1.35
C ALA A 55 3.76 9.60 -1.38
N MET A 56 2.83 9.06 -0.61
CA MET A 56 1.47 9.56 -0.55
C MET A 56 1.31 10.75 0.41
N LEU A 57 1.91 10.68 1.61
CA LEU A 57 1.73 11.69 2.66
C LEU A 57 2.33 13.05 2.29
N LEU A 58 3.50 13.08 1.64
CA LEU A 58 4.17 14.32 1.24
C LEU A 58 3.32 15.19 0.30
N PRO A 59 2.81 14.69 -0.85
CA PRO A 59 1.95 15.48 -1.72
C PRO A 59 0.63 15.82 -1.05
N PHE A 60 0.09 14.96 -0.17
CA PHE A 60 -1.13 15.31 0.56
C PHE A 60 -0.92 16.50 1.50
N VAL A 61 0.16 16.49 2.30
CA VAL A 61 0.51 17.65 3.16
C VAL A 61 0.79 18.89 2.31
N ALA A 62 1.47 18.73 1.17
CA ALA A 62 1.68 19.84 0.23
C ALA A 62 0.33 20.40 -0.27
N TRP A 63 -0.63 19.54 -0.63
CA TRP A 63 -1.97 19.97 -1.02
C TRP A 63 -2.74 20.68 0.10
N LEU A 64 -2.58 20.27 1.36
CA LEU A 64 -3.16 20.99 2.50
C LEU A 64 -2.60 22.41 2.63
N VAL A 65 -1.26 22.56 2.50
CA VAL A 65 -0.58 23.86 2.56
C VAL A 65 -0.96 24.73 1.36
N ILE A 66 -0.91 24.17 0.14
CA ILE A 66 -1.34 24.84 -1.09
C ILE A 66 -2.79 25.30 -0.95
N ASN A 67 -3.68 24.46 -0.43
CA ASN A 67 -5.08 24.81 -0.26
C ASN A 67 -5.27 25.94 0.76
N LEU A 68 -4.49 25.94 1.84
CA LEU A 68 -4.51 27.03 2.82
C LEU A 68 -4.07 28.37 2.19
N ILE A 69 -3.02 28.34 1.37
CA ILE A 69 -2.54 29.51 0.61
C ILE A 69 -3.61 29.96 -0.39
N LEU A 70 -4.21 29.03 -1.14
CA LEU A 70 -5.30 29.32 -2.08
C LEU A 70 -6.49 29.95 -1.36
N LYS A 71 -6.85 29.48 -0.17
CA LYS A 71 -7.95 30.04 0.60
C LYS A 71 -7.67 31.46 1.11
N LEU A 72 -6.40 31.80 1.32
CA LEU A 72 -5.96 33.13 1.73
C LEU A 72 -5.87 34.11 0.54
N ALA A 73 -5.27 33.67 -0.57
CA ALA A 73 -4.97 34.52 -1.72
C ALA A 73 -6.08 34.51 -2.80
N TRP A 74 -6.65 33.35 -3.09
CA TRP A 74 -7.66 33.15 -4.15
C TRP A 74 -8.77 32.18 -3.71
N PRO A 75 -9.70 32.59 -2.82
CA PRO A 75 -10.71 31.70 -2.22
C PRO A 75 -11.55 30.93 -3.25
N ARG A 76 -11.74 31.48 -4.45
CA ARG A 76 -12.47 30.82 -5.55
C ARG A 76 -11.77 29.58 -6.10
N MET A 77 -10.44 29.50 -5.97
CA MET A 77 -9.64 28.36 -6.40
C MET A 77 -9.38 27.37 -5.25
N ALA A 78 -9.79 27.65 -4.02
CA ALA A 78 -9.64 26.70 -2.92
C ALA A 78 -10.38 25.38 -3.24
N LEU A 79 -9.74 24.29 -2.88
CA LEU A 79 -10.27 22.93 -2.96
C LEU A 79 -11.16 22.65 -1.76
N ARG A 80 -12.21 21.88 -2.01
CA ARG A 80 -13.11 21.36 -0.98
C ARG A 80 -12.47 20.20 -0.21
N SER A 81 -12.98 19.91 0.98
CA SER A 81 -12.54 18.75 1.77
C SER A 81 -12.67 17.45 0.97
N THR A 82 -13.76 17.31 0.21
CA THR A 82 -14.00 16.17 -0.69
C THR A 82 -12.98 16.06 -1.82
N GLU A 83 -12.61 17.18 -2.44
CA GLU A 83 -11.62 17.21 -3.52
C GLU A 83 -10.23 16.80 -3.01
N LEU A 84 -9.86 17.24 -1.81
CA LEU A 84 -8.61 16.83 -1.15
C LEU A 84 -8.60 15.33 -0.82
N LEU A 85 -9.73 14.78 -0.35
CA LEU A 85 -9.86 13.35 -0.06
C LEU A 85 -9.79 12.50 -1.33
N VAL A 86 -10.30 12.98 -2.48
CA VAL A 86 -10.15 12.30 -3.77
C VAL A 86 -8.68 12.28 -4.20
N ILE A 87 -7.98 13.42 -4.13
CA ILE A 87 -6.55 13.51 -4.44
C ILE A 87 -5.74 12.57 -3.54
N TYR A 88 -6.04 12.56 -2.24
CA TYR A 88 -5.44 11.64 -1.27
C TYR A 88 -5.66 10.18 -1.67
N SER A 89 -6.90 9.79 -1.95
CA SER A 89 -7.25 8.41 -2.33
C SER A 89 -6.55 7.96 -3.62
N MET A 90 -6.47 8.83 -4.63
CA MET A 90 -5.76 8.55 -5.88
C MET A 90 -4.24 8.42 -5.67
N SER A 91 -3.67 9.25 -4.79
CA SER A 91 -2.24 9.20 -4.46
C SER A 91 -1.87 7.92 -3.70
N TRP A 92 -2.82 7.30 -2.99
CA TRP A 92 -2.60 6.03 -2.28
C TRP A 92 -2.13 4.94 -3.24
N ILE A 93 -2.77 4.83 -4.40
CA ILE A 93 -2.50 3.79 -5.40
C ILE A 93 -1.06 3.87 -5.92
N VAL A 94 -0.54 5.09 -6.12
CA VAL A 94 0.83 5.30 -6.62
C VAL A 94 1.88 4.90 -5.59
N GLY A 95 1.59 5.18 -4.32
CA GLY A 95 2.49 5.01 -3.20
C GLY A 95 2.79 3.56 -2.83
N THR A 96 2.27 2.56 -3.56
CA THR A 96 2.54 1.14 -3.35
C THR A 96 2.96 0.41 -4.62
N VAL A 97 2.32 0.68 -5.76
CA VAL A 97 2.45 -0.15 -6.97
C VAL A 97 3.66 0.21 -7.81
N SER A 98 3.92 1.50 -7.99
CA SER A 98 4.78 1.96 -9.08
C SER A 98 6.26 1.64 -8.95
N ALA A 99 6.97 2.21 -7.96
CA ALA A 99 8.43 2.12 -7.90
C ALA A 99 8.95 0.74 -7.46
N SER A 100 8.55 0.27 -6.27
CA SER A 100 9.01 -1.03 -5.78
C SER A 100 8.38 -2.18 -6.57
N GLY A 101 7.07 -2.12 -6.84
CA GLY A 101 6.35 -3.19 -7.53
C GLY A 101 6.77 -3.33 -8.98
N TRP A 102 6.48 -2.32 -9.81
CA TRP A 102 6.69 -2.40 -11.25
C TRP A 102 8.13 -2.15 -11.69
N THR A 103 8.71 -1.01 -11.30
CA THR A 103 10.05 -0.62 -11.76
C THR A 103 11.14 -1.54 -11.21
N THR A 104 10.99 -2.04 -9.97
CA THR A 104 12.02 -2.88 -9.34
C THR A 104 11.74 -4.38 -9.51
N TYR A 105 10.68 -4.90 -8.88
CA TYR A 105 10.43 -6.34 -8.82
C TYR A 105 9.99 -6.90 -10.16
N TRP A 106 8.93 -6.35 -10.74
CA TRP A 106 8.36 -6.87 -11.98
C TRP A 106 9.38 -6.79 -13.13
N GLY A 107 9.98 -5.62 -13.35
CA GLY A 107 10.96 -5.42 -14.41
C GLY A 107 12.11 -6.42 -14.32
N GLY A 108 12.65 -6.64 -13.12
CA GLY A 108 13.68 -7.65 -12.91
C GLY A 108 13.19 -9.08 -13.15
N ILE A 109 12.02 -9.46 -12.64
CA ILE A 109 11.47 -10.82 -12.78
C ILE A 109 11.28 -11.19 -14.25
N VAL A 110 10.69 -10.30 -15.05
CA VAL A 110 10.34 -10.63 -16.43
C VAL A 110 11.54 -10.66 -17.38
N SER A 111 12.64 -9.98 -17.05
CA SER A 111 13.86 -9.96 -17.85
C SER A 111 14.95 -10.94 -17.40
N THR A 112 14.87 -11.42 -16.16
CA THR A 112 15.88 -12.28 -15.53
C THR A 112 16.20 -13.55 -16.33
N PRO A 113 15.21 -14.33 -16.82
CA PRO A 113 15.51 -15.59 -17.51
C PRO A 113 16.44 -15.42 -18.71
N PHE A 114 16.31 -14.32 -19.45
CA PHE A 114 17.16 -14.05 -20.61
C PHE A 114 18.49 -13.39 -20.21
N TYR A 115 18.48 -12.39 -19.33
CA TYR A 115 19.69 -11.64 -19.00
C TYR A 115 20.75 -12.48 -18.26
N TYR A 116 20.30 -13.37 -17.38
CA TYR A 116 21.18 -14.21 -16.57
C TYR A 116 21.37 -15.62 -17.13
N ALA A 117 20.82 -15.94 -18.31
CA ALA A 117 21.07 -17.23 -18.96
C ALA A 117 22.57 -17.37 -19.26
N SER A 118 23.16 -18.50 -18.85
CA SER A 118 24.56 -18.81 -19.09
C SER A 118 24.75 -20.30 -19.39
N PRO A 119 25.86 -20.70 -20.04
CA PRO A 119 26.15 -22.11 -20.27
C PRO A 119 26.21 -22.95 -18.99
N GLU A 120 26.59 -22.34 -17.86
CA GLU A 120 26.73 -23.02 -16.56
C GLU A 120 25.37 -23.34 -15.93
N ASN A 121 24.39 -22.43 -16.04
CA ASN A 121 23.05 -22.66 -15.50
C ASN A 121 22.10 -23.37 -16.47
N ARG A 122 22.44 -23.39 -17.76
CA ARG A 122 21.70 -24.05 -18.84
C ARG A 122 20.23 -23.61 -18.92
N TRP A 123 19.93 -22.38 -18.53
CA TRP A 123 18.55 -21.87 -18.52
C TRP A 123 17.93 -21.81 -19.92
N GLU A 124 18.73 -21.52 -20.95
CA GLU A 124 18.27 -21.53 -22.33
C GLU A 124 17.76 -22.92 -22.74
N GLU A 125 18.48 -23.98 -22.38
CA GLU A 125 18.10 -25.36 -22.72
C GLU A 125 16.91 -25.88 -21.90
N VAL A 126 16.76 -25.44 -20.65
CA VAL A 126 15.80 -26.03 -19.69
C VAL A 126 14.53 -25.20 -19.52
N LEU A 127 14.62 -23.88 -19.62
CA LEU A 127 13.51 -22.96 -19.30
C LEU A 127 12.87 -22.35 -20.54
N PHE A 128 13.63 -22.04 -21.60
CA PHE A 128 13.11 -21.18 -22.68
C PHE A 128 11.96 -21.85 -23.44
N ASP A 129 11.95 -23.17 -23.58
CA ASP A 129 10.84 -23.87 -24.25
C ASP A 129 9.55 -23.91 -23.41
N ILE A 130 9.64 -23.67 -22.10
CA ILE A 130 8.51 -23.76 -21.15
C ILE A 130 7.98 -22.36 -20.81
N LEU A 131 8.81 -21.32 -20.92
CA LEU A 131 8.45 -19.97 -20.53
C LEU A 131 7.40 -19.35 -21.45
N PRO A 132 6.40 -18.64 -20.89
CA PRO A 132 5.35 -17.99 -21.67
C PRO A 132 5.85 -16.67 -22.28
N TRP A 133 6.66 -16.77 -23.33
CA TRP A 133 7.27 -15.60 -23.99
C TRP A 133 6.26 -14.57 -24.50
N TRP A 134 5.00 -14.95 -24.69
CA TRP A 134 3.92 -14.05 -25.08
C TRP A 134 3.59 -12.98 -24.01
N CYS A 135 3.89 -13.22 -22.73
CA CYS A 135 3.74 -12.23 -21.64
C CYS A 135 5.08 -11.75 -21.06
N LEU A 136 6.20 -12.18 -21.63
CA LEU A 136 7.54 -11.69 -21.29
C LEU A 136 8.00 -10.65 -22.32
N PRO A 137 9.00 -9.82 -22.00
CA PRO A 137 9.65 -8.97 -22.99
C PRO A 137 10.25 -9.82 -24.10
N GLN A 138 10.32 -9.28 -25.30
CA GLN A 138 10.94 -9.98 -26.42
C GLN A 138 12.40 -10.31 -26.08
N ALA A 139 12.71 -11.62 -26.14
CA ALA A 139 13.97 -12.25 -25.76
C ALA A 139 15.10 -11.90 -26.74
N THR A 140 15.54 -10.65 -26.74
CA THR A 140 16.60 -10.13 -27.62
C THR A 140 17.56 -9.25 -26.82
N PRO A 141 18.87 -9.28 -27.16
CA PRO A 141 19.86 -8.46 -26.47
C PRO A 141 19.54 -6.97 -26.53
N GLU A 142 19.00 -6.47 -27.65
CA GLU A 142 18.68 -5.06 -27.88
C GLU A 142 17.58 -4.53 -26.95
N ILE A 143 16.78 -5.43 -26.37
CA ILE A 143 15.67 -5.07 -25.48
C ILE A 143 16.08 -5.31 -24.03
N ILE A 144 16.63 -6.49 -23.75
CA ILE A 144 16.88 -6.94 -22.37
C ILE A 144 18.21 -6.44 -21.85
N ARG A 145 19.30 -6.43 -22.63
CA ARG A 145 20.58 -5.89 -22.13
C ARG A 145 20.51 -4.39 -21.90
N THR A 146 19.88 -3.65 -22.80
CA THR A 146 19.71 -2.18 -22.65
C THR A 146 18.92 -1.79 -21.41
N TYR A 147 18.08 -2.69 -20.86
CA TYR A 147 17.37 -2.45 -19.60
C TYR A 147 18.33 -2.50 -18.39
N TYR A 148 19.32 -3.39 -18.39
CA TYR A 148 20.29 -3.53 -17.29
C TYR A 148 21.52 -2.64 -17.47
N GLU A 149 22.06 -2.58 -18.68
CA GLU A 149 23.32 -1.91 -19.01
C GLU A 149 23.12 -0.42 -19.36
N GLY A 150 21.87 -0.01 -19.56
CA GLY A 150 21.51 1.33 -19.99
C GLY A 150 21.33 1.45 -21.51
N LEU A 151 20.52 2.42 -21.92
CA LEU A 151 20.36 2.78 -23.33
C LEU A 151 21.55 3.62 -23.81
N PRO A 152 22.07 3.37 -25.03
CA PRO A 152 23.05 4.25 -25.65
C PRO A 152 22.53 5.69 -25.79
N ASP A 153 23.43 6.66 -25.74
CA ASP A 153 23.08 8.08 -25.87
C ASP A 153 22.31 8.36 -27.18
N GLY A 154 21.16 9.01 -27.06
CA GLY A 154 20.29 9.36 -28.18
C GLY A 154 19.46 8.21 -28.76
N ALA A 155 19.60 6.97 -28.24
CA ALA A 155 18.76 5.86 -28.64
C ALA A 155 17.33 5.99 -28.10
N SER A 156 16.34 5.61 -28.91
CA SER A 156 14.95 5.54 -28.49
C SER A 156 14.67 4.27 -27.67
N ILE A 157 13.84 4.38 -26.63
CA ILE A 157 13.39 3.23 -25.84
C ILE A 157 12.67 2.22 -26.75
N PRO A 158 13.04 0.92 -26.74
CA PRO A 158 12.46 -0.10 -27.62
C PRO A 158 11.09 -0.58 -27.13
N TRP A 159 10.10 0.33 -27.05
CA TRP A 159 8.76 0.07 -26.50
C TRP A 159 8.05 -1.15 -27.09
N ARG A 160 8.24 -1.41 -28.39
CA ARG A 160 7.60 -2.54 -29.08
C ARG A 160 7.97 -3.89 -28.44
N GLY A 161 9.20 -4.01 -27.95
CA GLY A 161 9.70 -5.19 -27.26
C GLY A 161 9.06 -5.48 -25.91
N TRP A 162 8.52 -4.42 -25.28
CA TRP A 162 7.93 -4.47 -23.94
C TRP A 162 6.41 -4.48 -23.97
N LEU A 163 5.79 -4.07 -25.08
CA LEU A 163 4.35 -3.81 -25.14
C LEU A 163 3.49 -5.04 -24.78
N ALA A 164 3.87 -6.23 -25.25
CA ALA A 164 3.14 -7.46 -24.95
C ALA A 164 3.18 -7.76 -23.44
N SER A 165 4.37 -7.69 -22.83
CA SER A 165 4.56 -7.89 -21.40
C SER A 165 3.77 -6.85 -20.60
N LEU A 166 3.98 -5.55 -20.89
CA LEU A 166 3.27 -4.47 -20.21
C LEU A 166 1.75 -4.64 -20.31
N HIS A 167 1.21 -4.98 -21.48
CA HIS A 167 -0.21 -5.17 -21.69
C HIS A 167 -0.80 -6.26 -20.79
N TRP A 168 -0.22 -7.46 -20.82
CA TRP A 168 -0.78 -8.62 -20.10
C TRP A 168 -0.64 -8.48 -18.58
N TRP A 169 0.51 -8.02 -18.10
CA TRP A 169 0.72 -7.80 -16.67
C TRP A 169 -0.14 -6.65 -16.15
N PHE A 170 -0.38 -5.62 -16.97
CA PHE A 170 -1.25 -4.51 -16.59
C PHE A 170 -2.71 -4.94 -16.56
N ALA A 171 -3.15 -5.75 -17.53
CA ALA A 171 -4.49 -6.32 -17.56
C ALA A 171 -4.77 -7.19 -16.32
N VAL A 172 -3.83 -8.07 -15.93
CA VAL A 172 -3.95 -8.85 -14.69
C VAL A 172 -3.97 -7.98 -13.45
N SER A 173 -3.14 -6.93 -13.41
CA SER A 173 -3.10 -6.00 -12.28
C SER A 173 -4.42 -5.24 -12.13
N ILE A 174 -5.01 -4.78 -13.23
CA ILE A 174 -6.34 -4.17 -13.22
C ILE A 174 -7.39 -5.17 -12.74
N ALA A 175 -7.36 -6.40 -13.25
CA ALA A 175 -8.32 -7.43 -12.83
C ALA A 175 -8.25 -7.69 -11.31
N LEU A 176 -7.03 -7.78 -10.74
CA LEU A 176 -6.85 -7.92 -9.29
C LEU A 176 -7.36 -6.71 -8.50
N VAL A 177 -7.11 -5.48 -8.98
CA VAL A 177 -7.64 -4.26 -8.36
C VAL A 177 -9.17 -4.25 -8.41
N VAL A 178 -9.76 -4.61 -9.56
CA VAL A 178 -11.22 -4.69 -9.73
C VAL A 178 -11.81 -5.76 -8.81
N ALA A 179 -11.20 -6.94 -8.71
CA ALA A 179 -11.62 -7.99 -7.79
C ALA A 179 -11.58 -7.50 -6.33
N GLY A 180 -10.51 -6.82 -5.92
CA GLY A 180 -10.36 -6.23 -4.60
C GLY A 180 -11.44 -5.18 -4.30
N LEU A 181 -11.69 -4.25 -5.23
CA LEU A 181 -12.74 -3.24 -5.09
C LEU A 181 -14.13 -3.88 -5.00
N CYS A 182 -14.40 -4.92 -5.80
CA CYS A 182 -15.67 -5.66 -5.73
C CYS A 182 -15.84 -6.37 -4.38
N LEU A 183 -14.79 -7.00 -3.86
CA LEU A 183 -14.81 -7.58 -2.51
C LEU A 183 -15.04 -6.51 -1.44
N SER A 184 -14.37 -5.36 -1.54
CA SER A 184 -14.61 -4.24 -0.64
C SER A 184 -16.08 -3.83 -0.65
N VAL A 185 -16.71 -3.67 -1.82
CA VAL A 185 -18.15 -3.35 -1.92
C VAL A 185 -19.03 -4.43 -1.28
N ILE A 186 -18.74 -5.71 -1.54
CA ILE A 186 -19.52 -6.84 -0.99
C ILE A 186 -19.45 -6.87 0.54
N PHE A 187 -18.26 -6.69 1.11
CA PHE A 187 -18.04 -6.80 2.56
C PHE A 187 -18.19 -5.47 3.31
N GLN A 188 -18.24 -4.31 2.64
CA GLN A 188 -18.25 -3.00 3.28
C GLN A 188 -19.32 -2.89 4.37
N LYS A 189 -20.58 -3.19 4.06
CA LYS A 189 -21.69 -3.13 5.05
C LYS A 189 -21.48 -4.10 6.21
N GLN A 190 -20.98 -5.30 5.93
CA GLN A 190 -20.67 -6.28 6.97
C GLN A 190 -19.60 -5.75 7.95
N TRP A 191 -18.54 -5.13 7.42
CA TRP A 191 -17.48 -4.55 8.24
C TRP A 191 -17.92 -3.32 9.02
N GLU A 192 -18.76 -2.46 8.41
CA GLU A 192 -19.24 -1.22 9.02
C GLU A 192 -20.32 -1.48 10.08
N GLU A 193 -21.36 -2.27 9.76
CA GLU A 193 -22.55 -2.41 10.60
C GLU A 193 -22.39 -3.53 11.65
N ASN A 194 -21.89 -4.68 11.23
CA ASN A 194 -21.86 -5.90 12.06
C ASN A 194 -20.54 -6.05 12.82
N GLU A 195 -19.40 -5.72 12.18
CA GLU A 195 -18.07 -5.85 12.80
C GLU A 195 -17.54 -4.53 13.38
N ARG A 196 -18.19 -3.41 13.05
CA ARG A 196 -17.87 -2.05 13.54
C ARG A 196 -16.37 -1.74 13.50
N LEU A 197 -15.75 -2.10 12.37
CA LEU A 197 -14.31 -1.96 12.21
C LEU A 197 -13.94 -0.46 12.28
N THR A 198 -12.96 -0.12 13.10
CA THR A 198 -12.41 1.24 13.11
C THR A 198 -11.55 1.42 11.86
N PHE A 199 -11.71 2.54 11.15
CA PHE A 199 -10.89 2.89 9.97
C PHE A 199 -9.87 3.98 10.33
N PRO A 200 -8.85 3.68 11.17
CA PRO A 200 -7.91 4.69 11.66
C PRO A 200 -7.13 5.36 10.52
N LEU A 201 -6.85 4.61 9.45
CA LEU A 201 -6.19 5.10 8.25
C LEU A 201 -7.02 6.15 7.49
N ALA A 202 -8.35 6.05 7.51
CA ALA A 202 -9.24 7.05 6.91
C ALA A 202 -9.54 8.22 7.85
N ALA A 203 -9.51 8.00 9.17
CA ALA A 203 -9.79 9.03 10.15
C ALA A 203 -8.78 10.21 10.08
N PHE A 204 -7.49 9.91 9.86
CA PHE A 204 -6.43 10.92 9.74
C PHE A 204 -6.67 11.95 8.62
N PRO A 205 -6.81 11.57 7.34
CA PRO A 205 -7.05 12.53 6.25
C PRO A 205 -8.40 13.24 6.37
N ILE A 206 -9.43 12.58 6.91
CA ILE A 206 -10.73 13.20 7.18
C ILE A 206 -10.58 14.32 8.21
N ALA A 207 -9.92 14.06 9.34
CA ALA A 207 -9.72 15.05 10.40
C ALA A 207 -8.88 16.26 9.93
N LEU A 208 -7.88 16.04 9.06
CA LEU A 208 -7.06 17.13 8.50
C LEU A 208 -7.78 17.96 7.44
N THR A 209 -8.79 17.39 6.77
CA THR A 209 -9.57 18.09 5.74
C THR A 209 -10.86 18.70 6.29
N GLU A 210 -11.27 18.31 7.50
CA GLU A 210 -12.43 18.89 8.17
C GLU A 210 -12.27 20.40 8.41
N GLY A 211 -13.33 21.17 8.17
CA GLY A 211 -13.31 22.63 8.32
C GLY A 211 -12.83 23.42 7.09
N PHE A 212 -12.31 22.78 6.04
CA PHE A 212 -11.99 23.47 4.79
C PHE A 212 -13.24 23.96 4.04
N ASP A 213 -14.39 23.32 4.24
CA ASP A 213 -15.66 23.70 3.62
C ASP A 213 -16.44 24.78 4.41
N GLU A 214 -15.99 25.18 5.61
CA GLU A 214 -16.70 26.14 6.46
C GLU A 214 -16.68 27.57 5.86
N PRO A 215 -17.85 28.21 5.64
CA PRO A 215 -17.93 29.57 5.12
C PRO A 215 -17.25 30.58 6.05
N GLY A 216 -16.46 31.50 5.48
CA GLY A 216 -15.83 32.60 6.22
C GLY A 216 -14.63 32.21 7.10
N ARG A 217 -14.29 30.92 7.22
CA ARG A 217 -13.13 30.46 7.99
C ARG A 217 -11.99 30.05 7.06
N VAL A 218 -10.86 30.74 7.08
CA VAL A 218 -9.69 30.41 6.24
C VAL A 218 -8.89 29.24 6.81
N ILE A 219 -8.66 29.23 8.13
CA ILE A 219 -7.84 28.21 8.79
C ILE A 219 -8.77 27.21 9.51
N PRO A 220 -8.71 25.90 9.16
CA PRO A 220 -9.42 24.85 9.87
C PRO A 220 -9.14 24.81 11.37
N GLY A 221 -10.10 24.31 12.16
CA GLY A 221 -10.01 24.28 13.62
C GLY A 221 -8.79 23.55 14.16
N ILE A 222 -8.41 22.43 13.54
CA ILE A 222 -7.27 21.61 13.96
C ILE A 222 -5.93 22.38 13.90
N PHE A 223 -5.72 23.19 12.85
CA PHE A 223 -4.50 23.99 12.68
C PHE A 223 -4.45 25.23 13.58
N ARG A 224 -5.51 25.53 14.34
CA ARG A 224 -5.50 26.58 15.37
C ARG A 224 -5.18 26.02 16.75
N ASN A 225 -5.22 24.70 16.93
CA ASN A 225 -4.96 24.07 18.20
C ASN A 225 -3.47 24.14 18.54
N LYS A 226 -3.12 24.77 19.66
CA LYS A 226 -1.73 24.88 20.12
C LYS A 226 -1.12 23.51 20.43
N PHE A 227 -1.90 22.58 20.97
CA PHE A 227 -1.42 21.23 21.28
C PHE A 227 -1.05 20.44 20.03
N PHE A 228 -1.79 20.63 18.93
CA PHE A 228 -1.45 20.04 17.64
C PHE A 228 -0.04 20.48 17.19
N TRP A 229 0.23 21.78 17.24
CA TRP A 229 1.54 22.32 16.85
C TRP A 229 2.67 21.90 17.79
N VAL A 230 2.42 21.84 19.09
CA VAL A 230 3.41 21.31 20.04
C VAL A 230 3.80 19.87 19.67
N GLY A 231 2.82 19.00 19.43
CA GLY A 231 3.08 17.62 18.98
C GLY A 231 3.81 17.55 17.64
N PHE A 232 3.39 18.36 16.66
CA PHE A 232 4.04 18.47 15.36
C PHE A 232 5.51 18.85 15.50
N PHE A 233 5.83 19.94 16.22
CA PHE A 233 7.20 20.43 16.35
C PHE A 233 8.11 19.53 17.19
N ILE A 234 7.57 18.77 18.15
CA ILE A 234 8.35 17.75 18.88
C ILE A 234 8.90 16.70 17.91
N VAL A 235 8.07 16.20 17.00
CA VAL A 235 8.47 15.17 16.04
C VAL A 235 9.26 15.78 14.88
N PHE A 236 8.72 16.83 14.27
CA PHE A 236 9.32 17.51 13.12
C PHE A 236 10.68 18.10 13.48
N GLY A 237 10.86 18.64 14.69
CA GLY A 237 12.12 19.24 15.14
C GLY A 237 13.29 18.25 15.11
N VAL A 238 13.08 17.00 15.50
CA VAL A 238 14.12 15.95 15.43
C VAL A 238 14.48 15.64 13.98
N PHE A 239 13.49 15.53 13.08
CA PHE A 239 13.76 15.34 11.65
C PHE A 239 14.48 16.53 11.04
N ALA A 240 14.01 17.75 11.31
CA ALA A 240 14.61 18.98 10.81
C ALA A 240 16.06 19.14 11.29
N TRP A 241 16.34 18.85 12.56
CA TRP A 241 17.69 18.86 13.11
C TRP A 241 18.61 17.86 12.39
N ASN A 242 18.14 16.63 12.19
CA ASN A 242 18.92 15.61 11.49
C ASN A 242 19.13 15.93 9.99
N ILE A 243 18.14 16.57 9.33
CA ILE A 243 18.29 17.06 7.95
C ILE A 243 19.34 18.17 7.89
N LEU A 244 19.33 19.12 8.83
CA LEU A 244 20.37 20.15 8.90
C LEU A 244 21.75 19.55 9.18
N GLY A 245 21.83 18.56 10.07
CA GLY A 245 23.05 17.83 10.37
C GLY A 245 23.62 17.02 9.20
N TYR A 246 22.79 16.65 8.22
CA TYR A 246 23.28 16.06 6.96
C TYR A 246 24.16 17.04 6.17
N PHE A 247 23.79 18.32 6.14
CA PHE A 247 24.58 19.36 5.45
C PHE A 247 25.69 19.95 6.32
N ALA A 248 25.55 19.88 7.64
CA ALA A 248 26.51 20.39 8.62
C ALA A 248 27.00 19.27 9.54
N ILE A 249 28.11 18.62 9.13
CA ILE A 249 28.71 17.46 9.82
C ILE A 249 29.10 17.77 11.28
N SER A 250 29.30 19.05 11.63
CA SER A 250 29.60 19.49 13.00
C SER A 250 28.43 19.37 13.97
N LEU A 251 27.19 19.18 13.49
CA LEU A 251 26.02 19.04 14.36
C LEU A 251 25.84 17.57 14.79
N PRO A 252 25.65 17.30 16.10
CA PRO A 252 25.40 15.95 16.58
C PRO A 252 24.04 15.46 16.09
N ARG A 253 24.00 14.25 15.51
CA ARG A 253 22.75 13.62 15.09
C ARG A 253 21.93 13.14 16.29
N ILE A 254 20.62 13.35 16.24
CA ILE A 254 19.67 12.85 17.23
C ILE A 254 19.11 11.50 16.76
N GLY A 255 19.64 10.39 17.30
CA GLY A 255 19.30 9.02 16.87
C GLY A 255 18.00 8.42 17.45
N ILE A 256 17.04 9.24 17.89
CA ILE A 256 15.83 8.74 18.58
C ILE A 256 14.99 7.83 17.66
N TYR A 257 14.88 8.20 16.39
CA TYR A 257 14.06 7.54 15.35
C TYR A 257 14.85 6.67 14.37
N ASP A 258 16.08 6.30 14.74
CA ASP A 258 16.99 5.55 13.87
C ASP A 258 16.47 4.15 13.49
N GLY A 259 17.23 3.45 12.66
CA GLY A 259 16.91 2.13 12.15
C GLY A 259 16.61 1.12 13.27
N TYR A 260 15.79 0.11 12.96
CA TYR A 260 15.28 -0.82 13.98
C TYR A 260 16.38 -1.66 14.64
N LEU A 261 17.48 -1.88 13.91
CA LEU A 261 18.65 -2.63 14.40
C LEU A 261 19.48 -1.85 15.43
N THR A 262 19.21 -0.56 15.67
CA THR A 262 20.09 0.27 16.50
C THR A 262 19.91 0.06 18.01
N LYS A 263 18.74 -0.42 18.44
CA LYS A 263 18.42 -0.62 19.86
C LYS A 263 18.03 -2.08 20.07
N GLU A 264 19.03 -2.92 20.00
CA GLU A 264 18.92 -4.36 20.18
C GLU A 264 18.97 -4.74 21.67
N VAL A 265 18.03 -5.57 22.09
CA VAL A 265 18.03 -6.23 23.40
C VAL A 265 18.21 -7.73 23.16
N PRO A 266 19.43 -8.27 23.32
CA PRO A 266 19.67 -9.69 23.15
C PRO A 266 18.96 -10.46 24.27
N ILE A 267 18.18 -11.47 23.91
CA ILE A 267 17.38 -12.24 24.87
C ILE A 267 18.23 -13.39 25.46
N ALA A 268 18.79 -14.24 24.60
CA ALA A 268 19.65 -15.34 24.97
C ALA A 268 20.42 -15.86 23.74
N ARG A 269 21.45 -16.71 23.97
CA ARG A 269 22.17 -17.38 22.87
C ARG A 269 21.22 -18.21 22.02
N ASN A 270 21.27 -18.04 20.70
CA ASN A 270 20.42 -18.66 19.69
C ASN A 270 18.93 -18.26 19.77
N PHE A 271 18.60 -17.18 20.47
CA PHE A 271 17.27 -16.57 20.42
C PHE A 271 17.35 -15.30 19.58
N PRO A 272 16.33 -15.00 18.76
CA PRO A 272 16.26 -13.72 18.05
C PRO A 272 16.26 -12.56 19.05
N SER A 273 16.95 -11.49 18.70
CA SER A 273 16.98 -10.29 19.53
C SER A 273 15.68 -9.50 19.45
N PHE A 274 15.39 -8.78 20.52
CA PHE A 274 14.24 -7.88 20.59
C PHE A 274 14.68 -6.46 20.22
N TYR A 275 14.05 -5.88 19.21
CA TYR A 275 14.42 -4.57 18.67
C TYR A 275 13.45 -3.49 19.11
N LEU A 276 13.96 -2.41 19.69
CA LEU A 276 13.17 -1.26 20.11
C LEU A 276 13.28 -0.12 19.11
N ARG A 277 12.19 0.24 18.44
CA ARG A 277 12.19 1.40 17.53
C ARG A 277 11.03 2.33 17.83
N ILE A 278 11.35 3.61 17.98
CA ILE A 278 10.36 4.67 18.10
C ILE A 278 10.10 5.18 16.68
N LEU A 279 8.91 4.87 16.14
CA LEU A 279 8.42 5.46 14.90
C LEU A 279 7.21 6.35 15.22
N PRO A 280 7.36 7.69 15.18
CA PRO A 280 6.26 8.60 15.45
C PRO A 280 4.98 8.36 14.63
N PRO A 281 5.06 8.06 13.30
CA PRO A 281 3.86 7.76 12.52
C PRO A 281 3.15 6.50 13.00
N VAL A 282 3.90 5.44 13.36
CA VAL A 282 3.32 4.20 13.90
C VAL A 282 2.66 4.48 15.25
N LEU A 283 3.33 5.22 16.14
CA LEU A 283 2.77 5.60 17.44
C LEU A 283 1.43 6.33 17.31
N GLY A 284 1.35 7.32 16.39
CA GLY A 284 0.12 8.06 16.14
C GLY A 284 -1.03 7.18 15.65
N LEU A 285 -0.76 6.20 14.79
CA LEU A 285 -1.77 5.25 14.32
C LEU A 285 -2.17 4.24 15.39
N THR A 286 -1.20 3.65 16.06
CA THR A 286 -1.43 2.65 17.10
C THR A 286 -2.18 3.23 18.30
N TYR A 287 -2.08 4.54 18.54
CA TYR A 287 -2.88 5.23 19.55
C TYR A 287 -4.40 5.09 19.29
N MET A 288 -4.80 4.94 18.02
CA MET A 288 -6.21 4.74 17.65
C MET A 288 -6.65 3.27 17.70
N CYS A 289 -5.74 2.34 17.99
CA CYS A 289 -6.04 0.91 18.06
C CYS A 289 -6.51 0.49 19.46
N ASN A 290 -7.35 -0.54 19.52
CA ASN A 290 -7.80 -1.12 20.79
C ASN A 290 -6.64 -1.73 21.57
N LEU A 291 -6.69 -1.63 22.90
CA LEU A 291 -5.65 -2.14 23.81
C LEU A 291 -5.39 -3.65 23.63
N ASP A 292 -6.43 -4.44 23.35
CA ASP A 292 -6.30 -5.89 23.15
C ASP A 292 -5.45 -6.23 21.90
N ILE A 293 -5.60 -5.43 20.84
CA ILE A 293 -4.82 -5.56 19.62
C ILE A 293 -3.36 -5.16 19.88
N LEU A 294 -3.17 -4.05 20.60
CA LEU A 294 -1.82 -3.57 20.96
C LEU A 294 -1.09 -4.55 21.88
N PHE A 295 -1.80 -5.14 22.84
CA PHE A 295 -1.25 -6.19 23.70
C PHE A 295 -0.81 -7.40 22.89
N SER A 296 -1.65 -7.84 21.94
CA SER A 296 -1.36 -8.97 21.06
C SER A 296 -0.04 -8.78 20.29
N PHE A 297 0.24 -7.58 19.75
CA PHE A 297 1.45 -7.37 18.94
C PHE A 297 2.76 -7.70 19.67
N TRP A 298 2.96 -7.19 20.88
CA TRP A 298 4.21 -7.45 21.60
C TRP A 298 4.19 -8.82 22.30
N ALA A 299 3.05 -9.25 22.84
CA ALA A 299 2.93 -10.53 23.52
C ALA A 299 3.20 -11.71 22.56
N PHE A 300 2.57 -11.72 21.38
CA PHE A 300 2.82 -12.76 20.38
C PHE A 300 4.22 -12.66 19.77
N ARG A 301 4.83 -11.47 19.69
CA ARG A 301 6.24 -11.35 19.29
C ARG A 301 7.17 -12.03 20.30
N LEU A 302 6.92 -11.90 21.60
CA LEU A 302 7.71 -12.61 22.61
C LEU A 302 7.54 -14.13 22.51
N ILE A 303 6.31 -14.60 22.29
CA ILE A 303 6.04 -16.02 22.03
C ILE A 303 6.80 -16.50 20.79
N ALA A 304 6.79 -15.72 19.70
CA ALA A 304 7.54 -16.02 18.49
C ALA A 304 9.04 -16.14 18.75
N ILE A 305 9.64 -15.20 19.50
CA ILE A 305 11.06 -15.26 19.89
C ILE A 305 11.37 -16.55 20.66
N VAL A 306 10.49 -16.94 21.59
CA VAL A 306 10.67 -18.18 22.35
C VAL A 306 10.60 -19.41 21.43
N LYS A 307 9.62 -19.47 20.53
CA LYS A 307 9.49 -20.58 19.56
C LYS A 307 10.70 -20.67 18.65
N GLU A 308 11.11 -19.55 18.07
CA GLU A 308 12.29 -19.46 17.20
C GLU A 308 13.54 -19.94 17.94
N GLY A 309 13.77 -19.45 19.16
CA GLY A 309 14.95 -19.82 19.94
C GLY A 309 14.96 -21.28 20.41
N VAL A 310 13.80 -21.84 20.74
CA VAL A 310 13.68 -23.28 21.08
C VAL A 310 14.01 -24.13 19.86
N MET A 311 13.41 -23.85 18.69
CA MET A 311 13.67 -24.60 17.46
C MET A 311 15.14 -24.48 17.02
N ALA A 312 15.73 -23.28 17.11
CA ALA A 312 17.13 -23.06 16.79
C ALA A 312 18.08 -23.84 17.72
N ARG A 313 17.70 -24.05 18.99
CA ARG A 313 18.50 -24.84 19.94
C ARG A 313 18.35 -26.34 19.79
N THR A 314 17.15 -26.81 19.44
CA THR A 314 16.90 -28.24 19.22
C THR A 314 17.32 -28.69 17.82
N GLY A 315 17.60 -27.76 16.91
CA GLY A 315 17.85 -28.06 15.50
C GLY A 315 16.59 -28.51 14.77
N PHE A 316 15.40 -28.16 15.28
CA PHE A 316 14.14 -28.54 14.65
C PHE A 316 13.98 -27.82 13.32
N ASN A 317 13.88 -28.58 12.26
CA ASN A 317 13.68 -28.11 10.90
C ASN A 317 12.66 -28.99 10.17
N VAL A 318 12.01 -28.44 9.14
CA VAL A 318 10.95 -29.13 8.40
C VAL A 318 11.23 -28.99 6.91
N GLY A 319 11.20 -30.07 6.15
CA GLY A 319 11.38 -30.03 4.70
C GLY A 319 12.27 -31.14 4.16
N LEU A 320 12.58 -31.05 2.87
CA LEU A 320 13.48 -31.99 2.20
C LEU A 320 14.94 -31.68 2.53
N SER A 321 15.80 -32.70 2.46
CA SER A 321 17.24 -32.52 2.68
C SER A 321 17.82 -31.50 1.68
N GLY A 322 18.49 -30.47 2.20
CA GLY A 322 19.05 -29.37 1.39
C GLY A 322 18.07 -28.23 1.08
N GLN A 323 16.82 -28.34 1.53
CA GLN A 323 15.78 -27.30 1.43
C GLN A 323 14.95 -27.24 2.73
N GLN A 324 15.60 -27.46 3.87
CA GLN A 324 14.89 -27.43 5.15
C GLN A 324 14.49 -26.00 5.52
N ALA A 325 13.24 -25.82 5.92
CA ALA A 325 12.76 -24.60 6.54
C ALA A 325 13.33 -24.48 7.95
N GLU A 326 14.03 -23.39 8.22
CA GLU A 326 14.55 -23.03 9.53
C GLU A 326 13.46 -22.44 10.43
N ALA A 327 13.80 -22.18 11.68
CA ALA A 327 12.88 -21.70 12.72
C ALA A 327 12.04 -20.48 12.29
N ALA A 328 12.66 -19.48 11.66
CA ALA A 328 11.96 -18.28 11.19
C ALA A 328 10.97 -18.59 10.04
N GLU A 329 11.36 -19.47 9.12
CA GLU A 329 10.53 -19.87 7.97
C GLU A 329 9.34 -20.71 8.40
N ILE A 330 9.52 -21.58 9.41
CA ILE A 330 8.42 -22.34 10.02
C ILE A 330 7.37 -21.40 10.63
N LEU A 331 7.79 -20.34 11.33
CA LEU A 331 6.85 -19.32 11.85
C LEU A 331 6.14 -18.56 10.73
N ILE A 332 6.82 -18.31 9.61
CA ILE A 332 6.20 -17.71 8.43
C ILE A 332 5.12 -18.66 7.89
N LEU A 333 5.37 -19.97 7.77
CA LEU A 333 4.39 -20.96 7.33
C LEU A 333 3.18 -21.05 8.28
N GLU A 334 3.41 -21.02 9.60
CA GLU A 334 2.33 -20.95 10.59
C GLU A 334 1.47 -19.69 10.40
N SER A 335 2.12 -18.55 10.20
CA SER A 335 1.43 -17.27 9.95
C SER A 335 0.59 -17.33 8.68
N HIS A 336 1.08 -17.98 7.62
CA HIS A 336 0.31 -18.23 6.40
C HIS A 336 -0.92 -19.11 6.69
N GLY A 337 -0.77 -20.19 7.46
CA GLY A 337 -1.89 -21.03 7.89
C GLY A 337 -2.94 -20.24 8.68
N ALA A 338 -2.49 -19.36 9.58
CA ALA A 338 -3.36 -18.46 10.32
C ALA A 338 -4.11 -17.47 9.41
N PHE A 339 -3.45 -16.89 8.40
CA PHE A 339 -4.11 -16.02 7.42
C PHE A 339 -5.17 -16.76 6.59
N ILE A 340 -4.89 -17.99 6.15
CA ILE A 340 -5.88 -18.83 5.46
C ILE A 340 -7.07 -19.12 6.37
N PHE A 341 -6.82 -19.49 7.62
CA PHE A 341 -7.88 -19.72 8.59
C PHE A 341 -8.73 -18.47 8.82
N LEU A 342 -8.12 -17.30 8.98
CA LEU A 342 -8.83 -16.02 9.12
C LEU A 342 -9.67 -15.68 7.90
N ALA A 343 -9.17 -15.93 6.68
CA ALA A 343 -9.94 -15.72 5.45
C ALA A 343 -11.18 -16.63 5.40
N VAL A 344 -11.01 -17.93 5.70
CA VAL A 344 -12.12 -18.89 5.77
C VAL A 344 -13.11 -18.51 6.88
N TRP A 345 -12.60 -18.10 8.04
CA TRP A 345 -13.41 -17.68 9.17
C TRP A 345 -14.21 -16.41 8.85
N ALA A 346 -13.62 -15.42 8.19
CA ALA A 346 -14.31 -14.20 7.77
C ALA A 346 -15.48 -14.51 6.84
N VAL A 347 -15.27 -15.40 5.85
CA VAL A 347 -16.34 -15.88 4.97
C VAL A 347 -17.41 -16.64 5.76
N TRP A 348 -17.01 -17.48 6.72
CA TRP A 348 -17.92 -18.24 7.57
C TRP A 348 -18.82 -17.36 8.43
N VAL A 349 -18.26 -16.31 9.03
CA VAL A 349 -18.99 -15.32 9.84
C VAL A 349 -19.93 -14.51 8.94
N ALA A 350 -19.45 -14.06 7.77
CA ALA A 350 -20.23 -13.29 6.81
C ALA A 350 -21.29 -14.10 6.04
N ARG A 351 -21.42 -15.42 6.25
CA ARG A 351 -22.33 -16.30 5.47
C ARG A 351 -23.78 -15.81 5.39
N GLY A 352 -24.28 -15.18 6.46
CA GLY A 352 -25.64 -14.62 6.50
C GLY A 352 -25.76 -13.43 5.56
N HIS A 353 -24.82 -12.49 5.66
CA HIS A 353 -24.71 -11.33 4.78
C HIS A 353 -24.48 -11.74 3.31
N LEU A 354 -23.57 -12.67 3.04
CA LEU A 354 -23.30 -13.16 1.68
C LEU A 354 -24.54 -13.80 1.02
N ARG A 355 -25.37 -14.51 1.79
CA ARG A 355 -26.67 -15.00 1.29
C ARG A 355 -27.63 -13.86 0.92
N HIS A 356 -27.62 -12.77 1.69
CA HIS A 356 -28.40 -11.58 1.39
C HIS A 356 -27.90 -10.88 0.12
N VAL A 357 -26.58 -10.66 0.00
CA VAL A 357 -25.93 -10.10 -1.19
C VAL A 357 -26.28 -10.91 -2.45
N LEU A 358 -26.21 -12.24 -2.38
CA LEU A 358 -26.54 -13.11 -3.51
C LEU A 358 -28.01 -12.98 -3.92
N ARG A 359 -28.94 -12.93 -2.94
CA ARG A 359 -30.36 -12.71 -3.21
C ARG A 359 -30.60 -11.34 -3.85
N ALA A 360 -30.03 -10.28 -3.27
CA ALA A 360 -30.17 -8.91 -3.77
C ALA A 360 -29.63 -8.77 -5.20
N ALA A 361 -28.50 -9.42 -5.51
CA ALA A 361 -27.91 -9.43 -6.85
C ALA A 361 -28.82 -10.11 -7.90
N VAL A 362 -29.56 -11.16 -7.52
CA VAL A 362 -30.46 -11.90 -8.41
C VAL A 362 -31.83 -11.22 -8.53
N THR A 363 -32.40 -10.71 -7.45
CA THR A 363 -33.72 -10.09 -7.45
C THR A 363 -33.72 -8.65 -7.96
N GLY A 364 -32.55 -8.01 -8.04
CA GLY A 364 -32.42 -6.63 -8.50
C GLY A 364 -33.05 -5.62 -7.54
N GLN A 365 -33.28 -5.99 -6.28
CA GLN A 365 -33.77 -5.05 -5.28
C GLN A 365 -32.75 -3.93 -5.07
N ALA A 366 -33.26 -2.71 -4.94
CA ALA A 366 -32.45 -1.52 -4.70
C ALA A 366 -31.64 -1.70 -3.42
N ASP A 367 -30.34 -1.47 -3.54
CA ASP A 367 -29.37 -1.62 -2.47
C ASP A 367 -28.82 -0.24 -2.15
N ASP A 368 -28.78 0.11 -0.86
CA ASP A 368 -28.37 1.44 -0.36
C ASP A 368 -26.86 1.74 -0.53
N GLY A 369 -26.11 0.85 -1.21
CA GLY A 369 -24.68 1.01 -1.48
C GLY A 369 -24.38 1.93 -2.66
N LEU A 370 -23.16 2.50 -2.70
CA LEU A 370 -22.68 3.33 -3.81
C LEU A 370 -22.63 2.59 -5.16
N VAL A 371 -22.45 1.26 -5.12
CA VAL A 371 -22.40 0.37 -6.28
C VAL A 371 -23.31 -0.82 -6.01
N SER A 372 -24.15 -1.19 -6.98
CA SER A 372 -25.06 -2.34 -6.83
C SER A 372 -24.28 -3.64 -6.57
N TYR A 373 -24.75 -4.47 -5.65
CA TYR A 373 -24.19 -5.80 -5.42
C TYR A 373 -24.12 -6.68 -6.68
N ARG A 374 -25.05 -6.50 -7.62
CA ARG A 374 -25.02 -7.23 -8.90
C ARG A 374 -23.78 -6.88 -9.71
N LEU A 375 -23.45 -5.60 -9.84
CA LEU A 375 -22.25 -5.17 -10.56
C LEU A 375 -20.97 -5.63 -9.86
N ALA A 376 -20.93 -5.51 -8.53
CA ALA A 376 -19.78 -5.97 -7.73
C ALA A 376 -19.56 -7.49 -7.88
N LEU A 377 -20.64 -8.29 -7.81
CA LEU A 377 -20.52 -9.74 -7.96
C LEU A 377 -20.09 -10.15 -9.37
N LEU A 378 -20.68 -9.54 -10.41
CA LEU A 378 -20.30 -9.81 -11.80
C LEU A 378 -18.86 -9.37 -12.09
N GLY A 379 -18.45 -8.21 -11.57
CA GLY A 379 -17.08 -7.72 -11.67
C GLY A 379 -16.08 -8.64 -10.97
N PHE A 380 -16.42 -9.12 -9.78
CA PHE A 380 -15.58 -10.08 -9.04
C PHE A 380 -15.43 -11.40 -9.81
N ILE A 381 -16.54 -11.97 -10.30
CA ILE A 381 -16.53 -13.23 -11.06
C ILE A 381 -15.72 -13.07 -12.36
N ALA A 382 -15.96 -12.01 -13.12
CA ALA A 382 -15.25 -11.76 -14.38
C ALA A 382 -13.74 -11.58 -14.16
N ALA A 383 -13.36 -10.81 -13.14
CA ALA A 383 -11.96 -10.60 -12.77
C ALA A 383 -11.30 -11.92 -12.31
N THR A 384 -12.00 -12.71 -11.50
CA THR A 384 -11.49 -14.01 -11.01
C THR A 384 -11.29 -14.99 -12.16
N ILE A 385 -12.26 -15.11 -13.07
CA ILE A 385 -12.16 -15.97 -14.25
C ILE A 385 -10.99 -15.52 -15.14
N PHE A 386 -10.82 -14.21 -15.33
CA PHE A 386 -9.71 -13.68 -16.11
C PHE A 386 -8.35 -14.02 -15.49
N VAL A 387 -8.18 -13.80 -14.19
CA VAL A 387 -6.92 -14.09 -13.46
C VAL A 387 -6.62 -15.60 -13.49
N PHE A 388 -7.63 -16.43 -13.22
CA PHE A 388 -7.50 -17.88 -13.28
C PHE A 388 -7.13 -18.37 -14.69
N GLY A 389 -7.80 -17.85 -15.72
CA GLY A 389 -7.48 -18.14 -17.11
C GLY A 389 -6.08 -17.69 -17.51
N TRP A 390 -5.62 -16.54 -16.99
CA TRP A 390 -4.26 -16.06 -17.19
C TRP A 390 -3.22 -16.97 -16.55
N PHE A 391 -3.44 -17.44 -15.30
CA PHE A 391 -2.54 -18.41 -14.66
C PHE A 391 -2.41 -19.72 -15.46
N ILE A 392 -3.53 -20.26 -15.95
CA ILE A 392 -3.51 -21.43 -16.83
C ILE A 392 -2.74 -21.13 -18.12
N ALA A 393 -2.96 -19.98 -18.76
CA ALA A 393 -2.28 -19.60 -19.99
C ALA A 393 -0.76 -19.40 -19.82
N VAL A 394 -0.31 -19.02 -18.62
CA VAL A 394 1.10 -18.89 -18.24
C VAL A 394 1.75 -20.27 -17.97
N GLY A 395 0.95 -21.34 -17.84
CA GLY A 395 1.42 -22.71 -17.69
C GLY A 395 1.20 -23.33 -16.30
N LEU A 396 0.45 -22.67 -15.42
CA LEU A 396 0.10 -23.23 -14.11
C LEU A 396 -0.98 -24.31 -14.27
N SER A 397 -0.87 -25.37 -13.47
CA SER A 397 -1.92 -26.40 -13.41
C SER A 397 -3.19 -25.81 -12.77
N PRO A 398 -4.39 -26.35 -13.07
CA PRO A 398 -5.64 -25.87 -12.47
C PRO A 398 -5.72 -25.96 -10.94
N PHE A 399 -4.82 -26.71 -10.30
CA PHE A 399 -4.73 -26.81 -8.84
C PHE A 399 -3.83 -25.70 -8.25
N LEU A 400 -2.83 -25.25 -9.02
CA LEU A 400 -1.93 -24.17 -8.62
C LEU A 400 -2.46 -22.78 -9.01
N ALA A 401 -3.21 -22.70 -10.12
CA ALA A 401 -3.96 -21.53 -10.57
C ALA A 401 -5.20 -21.30 -9.69
#